data_AF-A0A354IYC5-F1
#
_entry.id   AF-A0A354IYC5-F1
#
_cell.length_a   1.000
_cell.length_b   1.000
_cell.length_c   1.000
_cell.angle_alpha   90.00
_cell.angle_beta   90.00
_cell.angle_gamma   90.00
#
_symmetry.space_group_name_H-M   'P 1'
#
loop_
_entity.id
_entity.type
_entity.pdbx_description
1 polymer ?
#
loop_
_entity_poly.entity_id
_entity_poly.type
_entity_poly.pdbx_seq_one_letter_code
_entity_poly.pdbx_strand_id
1 'polypeptide(L)'
;MTTTDAVSCFSRLEALGLIDDEQCANAAVHPRRDDAEAMGDPAQQLIWMVSQRIVSHADVVAIAQQSLNAVEDGPQRERNAVLLEVLPRLEALSASLDAQLFDALLADGLITQKQCEAMKAAPSTLALDSEAHALAYMVDCGRLTQSDVDAMVARAESEQACKDGARRLRIVEDAYVRLMAIRAVRQALDDASQSANKRRLPVSILAAIAMLFVGYHIYAWMDADPACNDSSVRKSVHGMVSSVVRKADPGGLAGAPRLSEIREVGYASARHQRGCSANLEVMGESIPFSYVIAPVPGEDGSFSIGGAQPALVKARFGSIGEDGDFGNKAEPIGRANLEAAMRAAFESGRARVAPAFAPDAAMAAALEGTDLQRIREIADIEPLGACRALQGGASYACRVMVERNDPVLSMLGQPSEIVEGEFTFERSRDGKTWQVAADFDNAFAHAVAASRAAAADDDHSAADES
;
A
#
# COMPACT_ATOMS: atom_id res chain seq x y z
N MET A 1 6.62 30.15 35.64
CA MET A 1 6.36 28.71 35.85
C MET A 1 7.24 27.98 34.86
N THR A 2 8.26 27.29 35.36
CA THR A 2 9.22 26.50 34.58
C THR A 2 8.56 25.20 34.16
N THR A 3 8.31 25.01 32.87
CA THR A 3 7.94 23.73 32.27
C THR A 3 9.22 22.91 32.15
N THR A 4 9.40 21.94 33.05
CA THR A 4 10.44 20.92 32.94
C THR A 4 9.99 19.95 31.86
N ASP A 5 10.74 19.84 30.76
CA ASP A 5 10.57 18.79 29.75
C ASP A 5 10.62 17.43 30.46
N ALA A 6 9.49 16.73 30.47
CA ALA A 6 9.45 15.36 30.94
C ALA A 6 10.17 14.50 29.90
N VAL A 7 11.41 14.14 30.20
CA VAL A 7 12.20 13.19 29.39
C VAL A 7 11.36 11.91 29.23
N SER A 8 11.00 11.58 27.99
CA SER A 8 10.22 10.39 27.66
C SER A 8 10.92 9.14 28.19
N CYS A 9 10.17 8.21 28.79
CA CYS A 9 10.69 6.93 29.26
C CYS A 9 11.28 6.05 28.12
N PHE A 10 11.04 6.43 26.85
CA PHE A 10 11.58 5.80 25.64
C PHE A 10 12.77 6.55 25.03
N SER A 11 13.17 7.70 25.58
CA SER A 11 14.29 8.52 25.06
C SER A 11 15.61 7.77 24.94
N ARG A 12 15.80 6.70 25.73
CA ARG A 12 16.97 5.83 25.63
C ARG A 12 16.96 4.96 24.38
N LEU A 13 15.80 4.47 23.96
CA LEU A 13 15.66 3.69 22.72
C LEU A 13 15.87 4.56 21.49
N GLU A 14 15.35 5.79 21.52
CA GLU A 14 15.53 6.81 20.49
C GLU A 14 17.01 7.20 20.36
N ALA A 15 17.69 7.48 21.48
CA ALA A 15 19.13 7.78 21.49
C ALA A 15 20.01 6.64 20.97
N LEU A 16 19.53 5.39 21.03
CA LEU A 16 20.21 4.22 20.47
C LEU A 16 19.85 3.97 18.99
N GLY A 17 18.95 4.75 18.41
CA GLY A 17 18.44 4.54 17.05
C GLY A 17 17.70 3.21 16.89
N LEU A 18 17.09 2.71 17.97
CA LEU A 18 16.25 1.50 17.96
C LEU A 18 14.79 1.84 17.62
N ILE A 19 14.41 3.10 17.80
CA ILE A 19 13.13 3.67 17.43
C ILE A 19 13.36 5.08 16.88
N ASP A 20 12.45 5.58 16.05
CA ASP A 20 12.45 6.97 15.59
C ASP A 20 11.60 7.90 16.48
N ASP A 21 11.68 9.21 16.21
CA ASP A 21 10.98 10.26 16.95
C ASP A 21 9.45 10.04 16.95
N GLU A 22 8.89 9.48 15.86
CA GLU A 22 7.46 9.19 15.70
C GLU A 22 7.03 8.01 16.58
N GLN A 23 7.80 6.92 16.57
CA GLN A 23 7.60 5.77 17.44
C GLN A 23 7.75 6.14 18.92
N CYS A 24 8.69 7.03 19.25
CA CYS A 24 8.86 7.57 20.60
C CYS A 24 7.63 8.40 21.04
N ALA A 25 7.12 9.27 20.16
CA ALA A 25 5.92 10.06 20.41
C ALA A 25 4.66 9.17 20.58
N ASN A 26 4.49 8.18 19.71
CA ASN A 26 3.38 7.21 19.77
C ASN A 26 3.39 6.40 21.05
N ALA A 27 4.57 5.96 21.52
CA ALA A 27 4.72 5.27 22.78
C ALA A 27 4.40 6.19 23.99
N ALA A 28 4.78 7.46 23.93
CA ALA A 28 4.56 8.42 25.01
C ALA A 28 3.09 8.81 25.23
N VAL A 29 2.24 8.71 24.19
CA VAL A 29 0.79 8.97 24.28
C VAL A 29 -0.06 7.70 24.41
N HIS A 30 0.56 6.51 24.38
CA HIS A 30 -0.16 5.25 24.42
C HIS A 30 -0.91 5.07 25.76
N PRO A 31 -2.18 4.62 25.77
CA PRO A 31 -2.98 4.47 27.00
C PRO A 31 -2.37 3.54 28.06
N ARG A 32 -1.47 2.66 27.65
CA ARG A 32 -0.74 1.71 28.51
C ARG A 32 0.73 2.06 28.71
N ARG A 33 1.14 3.32 28.47
CA ARG A 33 2.55 3.73 28.60
C ARG A 33 3.10 3.48 30.00
N ASP A 34 2.26 3.60 31.03
CA ASP A 34 2.66 3.41 32.42
C ASP A 34 3.10 1.96 32.67
N ASP A 35 2.55 1.00 31.92
CA ASP A 35 3.01 -0.40 31.94
C ASP A 35 4.46 -0.52 31.45
N ALA A 36 4.83 0.23 30.41
CA ALA A 36 6.18 0.24 29.83
C ALA A 36 7.17 1.05 30.68
N GLU A 37 6.71 2.13 31.30
CA GLU A 37 7.52 2.93 32.23
C GLU A 37 7.87 2.12 33.48
N ALA A 38 6.93 1.31 33.98
CA ALA A 38 7.16 0.41 35.11
C ALA A 38 8.19 -0.71 34.81
N MET A 39 8.45 -1.04 33.54
CA MET A 39 9.45 -2.05 33.16
C MET A 39 10.89 -1.54 33.35
N GLY A 40 11.14 -0.23 33.18
CA GLY A 40 12.42 0.44 33.42
C GLY A 40 13.63 -0.03 32.59
N ASP A 41 13.44 -1.00 31.71
CA ASP A 41 14.47 -1.67 30.91
C ASP A 41 14.21 -1.44 29.42
N PRO A 42 15.17 -0.88 28.65
CA PRO A 42 15.01 -0.62 27.22
C PRO A 42 14.61 -1.85 26.40
N ALA A 43 15.13 -3.04 26.74
CA ALA A 43 14.76 -4.26 26.01
C ALA A 43 13.28 -4.63 26.22
N GLN A 44 12.79 -4.57 27.45
CA GLN A 44 11.37 -4.78 27.75
C GLN A 44 10.47 -3.71 27.16
N GLN A 45 10.90 -2.45 27.17
CA GLN A 45 10.19 -1.36 26.52
C GLN A 45 10.06 -1.58 25.00
N LEU A 46 11.14 -2.02 24.33
CA LEU A 46 11.09 -2.32 22.90
C LEU A 46 10.18 -3.52 22.59
N ILE A 47 10.20 -4.58 23.41
CA ILE A 47 9.27 -5.73 23.29
C ILE A 47 7.82 -5.27 23.48
N TRP A 48 7.57 -4.39 24.45
CA TRP A 48 6.25 -3.80 24.65
C TRP A 48 5.83 -2.99 23.42
N MET A 49 6.70 -2.15 22.86
CA MET A 49 6.41 -1.37 21.65
C MET A 49 6.08 -2.29 20.46
N VAL A 50 6.80 -3.41 20.32
CA VAL A 50 6.48 -4.44 19.31
C VAL A 50 5.12 -5.09 19.57
N SER A 51 4.79 -5.41 20.83
CA SER A 51 3.50 -6.01 21.20
C SER A 51 2.30 -5.07 20.98
N GLN A 52 2.52 -3.76 21.09
CA GLN A 52 1.50 -2.74 20.84
C GLN A 52 1.46 -2.31 19.36
N ARG A 53 2.27 -2.92 18.49
CA ARG A 53 2.42 -2.59 17.05
C ARG A 53 2.89 -1.15 16.80
N ILE A 54 3.62 -0.57 17.75
CA ILE A 54 4.27 0.73 17.60
C ILE A 54 5.58 0.57 16.82
N VAL A 55 6.25 -0.58 16.97
CA VAL A 55 7.46 -0.96 16.22
C VAL A 55 7.20 -2.33 15.58
N SER A 56 7.58 -2.55 14.32
CA SER A 56 7.40 -3.87 13.71
C SER A 56 8.57 -4.82 14.03
N HIS A 57 8.32 -6.13 14.03
CA HIS A 57 9.38 -7.14 14.15
C HIS A 57 10.42 -7.00 13.02
N ALA A 58 9.97 -6.66 11.81
CA ALA A 58 10.83 -6.46 10.65
C ALA A 58 11.79 -5.27 10.84
N ASP A 59 11.32 -4.18 11.47
CA ASP A 59 12.16 -3.02 11.77
C ASP A 59 13.27 -3.38 12.76
N VAL A 60 12.94 -4.12 13.83
CA VAL A 60 13.94 -4.57 14.81
C VAL A 60 14.99 -5.49 14.16
N VAL A 61 14.57 -6.38 13.25
CA VAL A 61 15.49 -7.24 12.49
C VAL A 61 16.35 -6.44 11.50
N ALA A 62 15.77 -5.46 10.81
CA ALA A 62 16.50 -4.59 9.89
C ALA A 62 17.55 -3.75 10.62
N ILE A 63 17.21 -3.19 11.79
CA ILE A 63 18.15 -2.45 12.65
C ILE A 63 19.25 -3.39 13.16
N ALA A 64 18.94 -4.64 13.51
CA ALA A 64 19.94 -5.63 13.87
C ALA A 64 20.90 -5.97 12.71
N GLN A 65 20.38 -6.14 11.50
CA GLN A 65 21.20 -6.37 10.30
C GLN A 65 22.11 -5.18 9.96
N GLN A 66 21.60 -3.95 10.09
CA GLN A 66 22.40 -2.74 9.93
C GLN A 66 23.50 -2.63 10.99
N SER A 67 23.23 -3.14 12.21
CA SER A 67 24.20 -3.16 13.31
C SER A 67 25.37 -4.11 13.11
N LEU A 68 25.21 -5.18 12.32
CA LEU A 68 26.29 -6.12 12.01
C LEU A 68 27.42 -5.49 11.17
N ASN A 69 27.11 -4.41 10.44
CA ASN A 69 28.06 -3.73 9.54
C ASN A 69 28.63 -2.43 10.13
N ALA A 70 28.25 -2.06 11.36
CA ALA A 70 28.64 -0.80 11.99
C ALA A 70 29.94 -0.94 12.81
N VAL A 71 30.70 0.16 12.93
CA VAL A 71 31.89 0.21 13.80
C VAL A 71 31.46 0.22 15.26
N GLU A 72 32.03 -0.68 16.05
CA GLU A 72 31.65 -0.87 17.45
C GLU A 72 32.20 0.25 18.36
N ASP A 73 31.33 1.20 18.73
CA ASP A 73 31.59 2.26 19.72
C ASP A 73 30.72 2.11 20.99
N GLY A 74 30.64 3.13 21.84
CA GLY A 74 29.89 3.08 23.10
C GLY A 74 28.37 2.92 22.88
N PRO A 75 27.71 3.86 22.19
CA PRO A 75 26.29 3.75 21.82
C PRO A 75 25.97 2.50 21.00
N GLN A 76 26.85 2.11 20.06
CA GLN A 76 26.67 0.91 19.24
C GLN A 76 26.72 -0.38 20.07
N ARG A 77 27.60 -0.47 21.08
CA ARG A 77 27.65 -1.63 22.00
C ARG A 77 26.38 -1.80 22.80
N GLU A 78 25.84 -0.69 23.28
CA GLU A 78 24.59 -0.71 24.04
C GLU A 78 23.39 -1.06 23.16
N ARG A 79 23.34 -0.51 21.93
CA ARG A 79 22.35 -0.90 20.92
C ARG A 79 22.38 -2.41 20.66
N ASN A 80 23.57 -2.96 20.45
CA ASN A 80 23.75 -4.40 20.22
C ASN A 80 23.34 -5.22 21.45
N ALA A 81 23.62 -4.76 22.67
CA ALA A 81 23.21 -5.44 23.89
C ALA A 81 21.68 -5.52 24.02
N VAL A 82 20.96 -4.43 23.73
CA VAL A 82 19.49 -4.41 23.72
C VAL A 82 18.94 -5.36 22.65
N LEU A 83 19.48 -5.33 21.43
CA LEU A 83 19.04 -6.22 20.35
C LEU A 83 19.29 -7.70 20.66
N LEU A 84 20.41 -8.04 21.28
CA LEU A 84 20.74 -9.41 21.71
C LEU A 84 19.78 -9.95 22.77
N GLU A 85 19.17 -9.07 23.58
CA GLU A 85 18.14 -9.45 24.56
C GLU A 85 16.74 -9.54 23.94
N VAL A 86 16.42 -8.64 23.01
CA VAL A 86 15.09 -8.52 22.41
C VAL A 86 14.81 -9.61 21.38
N LEU A 87 15.75 -9.89 20.47
CA LEU A 87 15.54 -10.83 19.36
C LEU A 87 15.14 -12.24 19.84
N PRO A 88 15.83 -12.88 20.81
CA PRO A 88 15.44 -14.22 21.27
C PRO A 88 14.05 -14.25 21.94
N ARG A 89 13.65 -13.15 22.58
CA ARG A 89 12.32 -13.04 23.21
C ARG A 89 11.22 -12.86 22.17
N LEU A 90 11.48 -12.07 21.13
CA LEU A 90 10.54 -11.94 20.00
C LEU A 90 10.42 -13.25 19.22
N GLU A 91 11.51 -13.98 19.02
CA GLU A 91 11.51 -15.33 18.44
C GLU A 91 10.69 -16.31 19.31
N ALA A 92 10.83 -16.27 20.63
CA ALA A 92 10.04 -17.11 21.53
C ALA A 92 8.54 -16.77 21.50
N LEU A 93 8.18 -15.48 21.38
CA LEU A 93 6.80 -15.04 21.21
C LEU A 93 6.22 -15.48 19.86
N SER A 94 6.98 -15.33 18.78
CA SER A 94 6.60 -15.82 17.44
C SER A 94 6.37 -17.33 17.48
N ALA A 95 7.31 -18.11 18.05
CA ALA A 95 7.18 -19.55 18.17
C ALA A 95 5.95 -19.97 18.98
N SER A 96 5.55 -19.18 19.99
CA SER A 96 4.32 -19.41 20.76
C SER A 96 3.05 -19.09 19.97
N LEU A 97 3.07 -18.12 19.06
CA LEU A 97 1.95 -17.81 18.17
C LEU A 97 1.85 -18.85 17.03
N ASP A 98 2.99 -19.24 16.47
CA ASP A 98 3.09 -20.31 15.48
C ASP A 98 2.56 -21.64 16.07
N ALA A 99 2.90 -21.96 17.31
CA ALA A 99 2.36 -23.12 18.03
C ALA A 99 0.83 -23.11 18.15
N GLN A 100 0.22 -21.93 18.33
CA GLN A 100 -1.24 -21.77 18.39
C GLN A 100 -1.89 -21.98 17.01
N LEU A 101 -1.22 -21.56 15.93
CA LEU A 101 -1.69 -21.82 14.57
C LEU A 101 -1.69 -23.33 14.26
N PHE A 102 -0.67 -24.06 14.69
CA PHE A 102 -0.65 -25.53 14.54
C PHE A 102 -1.70 -26.22 15.41
N ASP A 103 -2.00 -25.71 16.60
CA ASP A 103 -3.12 -26.22 17.42
C ASP A 103 -4.48 -25.98 16.76
N ALA A 104 -4.67 -24.83 16.11
CA ALA A 104 -5.89 -24.52 15.37
C ALA A 104 -6.07 -25.46 14.16
N LEU A 105 -5.01 -25.69 13.38
CA LEU A 105 -5.02 -26.65 12.27
C LEU A 105 -5.32 -28.08 12.72
N LEU A 106 -4.83 -28.47 13.91
CA LEU A 106 -5.12 -29.77 14.52
C LEU A 106 -6.59 -29.85 14.96
N ALA A 107 -7.11 -28.80 15.59
CA ALA A 107 -8.51 -28.72 16.02
C ALA A 107 -9.49 -28.77 14.84
N ASP A 108 -9.10 -28.18 13.70
CA ASP A 108 -9.85 -28.26 12.44
C ASP A 108 -9.71 -29.61 11.74
N GLY A 109 -8.87 -30.51 12.27
CA GLY A 109 -8.60 -31.82 11.69
C GLY A 109 -7.86 -31.75 10.36
N LEU A 110 -7.27 -30.59 10.01
CA LEU A 110 -6.49 -30.39 8.79
C LEU A 110 -5.12 -31.07 8.90
N ILE A 111 -4.56 -31.18 10.10
CA ILE A 111 -3.30 -31.89 10.33
C ILE A 111 -3.48 -32.95 11.44
N THR A 112 -2.57 -33.94 11.46
CA THR A 112 -2.55 -34.97 12.50
C THR A 112 -1.80 -34.51 13.75
N GLN A 113 -2.08 -35.14 14.90
CA GLN A 113 -1.34 -34.91 16.15
C GLN A 113 0.17 -35.03 15.95
N LYS A 114 0.62 -36.06 15.22
CA LYS A 114 2.02 -36.31 14.91
C LYS A 114 2.66 -35.17 14.11
N GLN A 115 1.92 -34.57 13.18
CA GLN A 115 2.39 -33.44 12.37
C GLN A 115 2.45 -32.14 13.20
N CYS A 116 1.46 -31.90 14.05
CA CYS A 116 1.46 -30.76 14.98
C CYS A 116 2.66 -30.82 15.94
N GLU A 117 2.91 -31.98 16.56
CA GLU A 117 4.06 -32.19 17.44
C GLU A 117 5.40 -32.01 16.71
N ALA A 118 5.50 -32.47 15.46
CA ALA A 118 6.70 -32.31 14.64
C ALA A 118 6.99 -30.84 14.30
N MET A 119 5.97 -30.01 14.10
CA MET A 119 6.13 -28.57 13.86
C MET A 119 6.51 -27.82 15.13
N LYS A 120 5.92 -28.19 16.27
CA LYS A 120 6.25 -27.58 17.56
C LYS A 120 7.67 -27.91 18.04
N ALA A 121 8.21 -29.08 17.65
CA ALA A 121 9.58 -29.48 17.96
C ALA A 121 10.64 -28.78 17.07
N ALA A 122 10.23 -28.20 15.95
CA ALA A 122 11.08 -27.49 15.01
C ALA A 122 10.37 -26.22 14.50
N PRO A 123 10.32 -25.16 15.34
CA PRO A 123 9.58 -23.94 15.04
C PRO A 123 10.12 -23.25 13.78
N SER A 124 9.22 -22.54 13.10
CA SER A 124 9.54 -21.77 11.89
C SER A 124 10.55 -20.66 12.18
N THR A 125 11.47 -20.44 11.23
CA THR A 125 12.33 -19.24 11.20
C THR A 125 11.60 -18.02 10.61
N LEU A 126 10.34 -18.21 10.20
CA LEU A 126 9.45 -17.23 9.59
C LEU A 126 8.28 -17.02 10.55
N ALA A 127 7.91 -15.77 10.81
CA ALA A 127 6.71 -15.47 11.57
C ALA A 127 5.48 -15.83 10.72
N LEU A 128 4.67 -16.79 11.19
CA LEU A 128 3.47 -17.21 10.47
C LEU A 128 2.32 -16.29 10.88
N ASP A 129 1.59 -15.79 9.88
CA ASP A 129 0.52 -14.80 10.07
C ASP A 129 -0.89 -15.41 10.04
N SER A 130 -1.01 -16.67 9.64
CA SER A 130 -2.29 -17.33 9.38
C SER A 130 -2.19 -18.87 9.36
N GLU A 131 -3.34 -19.53 9.54
CA GLU A 131 -3.47 -21.00 9.44
C GLU A 131 -3.10 -21.51 8.04
N ALA A 132 -3.43 -20.75 6.99
CA ALA A 132 -3.09 -21.07 5.62
C ALA A 132 -1.58 -20.98 5.36
N HIS A 133 -0.92 -19.96 5.91
CA HIS A 133 0.54 -19.81 5.85
C HIS A 133 1.24 -20.93 6.62
N ALA A 134 0.72 -21.32 7.80
CA ALA A 134 1.22 -22.47 8.54
C ALA A 134 1.10 -23.79 7.74
N LEU A 135 -0.01 -24.00 7.03
CA LEU A 135 -0.23 -25.19 6.20
C LEU A 135 0.69 -25.21 4.97
N ALA A 136 0.91 -24.06 4.33
CA ALA A 136 1.88 -23.91 3.24
C ALA A 136 3.32 -24.18 3.72
N TYR A 137 3.69 -23.64 4.88
CA TYR A 137 4.99 -23.88 5.49
C TYR A 137 5.23 -25.36 5.80
N MET A 138 4.20 -26.08 6.25
CA MET A 138 4.28 -27.53 6.50
C MET A 138 4.53 -28.35 5.23
N VAL A 139 4.03 -27.92 4.08
CA VAL A 139 4.33 -28.56 2.79
C VAL A 139 5.74 -28.19 2.33
N ASP A 140 6.17 -26.94 2.53
CA ASP A 140 7.52 -26.50 2.15
C ASP A 140 8.63 -27.23 2.93
N CYS A 141 8.45 -27.43 4.24
CA CYS A 141 9.39 -28.21 5.05
C CYS A 141 9.19 -29.74 4.93
N GLY A 142 8.34 -30.19 4.00
CA GLY A 142 8.14 -31.61 3.67
C GLY A 142 7.43 -32.42 4.75
N ARG A 143 6.68 -31.77 5.65
CA ARG A 143 5.89 -32.39 6.71
C ARG A 143 4.46 -32.73 6.26
N LEU A 144 4.02 -32.11 5.17
CA LEU A 144 2.85 -32.46 4.38
C LEU A 144 3.26 -32.73 2.93
N THR A 145 2.65 -33.74 2.33
CA THR A 145 2.81 -34.05 0.90
C THR A 145 1.70 -33.41 0.08
N GLN A 146 1.89 -33.30 -1.24
CA GLN A 146 0.82 -32.85 -2.13
C GLN A 146 -0.42 -33.74 -2.05
N SER A 147 -0.23 -35.05 -1.87
CA SER A 147 -1.34 -35.99 -1.70
C SER A 147 -2.12 -35.76 -0.41
N ASP A 148 -1.47 -35.26 0.65
CA ASP A 148 -2.15 -34.92 1.89
C ASP A 148 -3.03 -33.69 1.69
N VAL A 149 -2.52 -32.67 0.97
CA VAL A 149 -3.28 -31.46 0.63
C VAL A 149 -4.47 -31.77 -0.27
N ASP A 150 -4.30 -32.59 -1.31
CA ASP A 150 -5.39 -32.96 -2.22
C ASP A 150 -6.50 -33.74 -1.50
N ALA A 151 -6.13 -34.60 -0.53
CA ALA A 151 -7.08 -35.29 0.33
C ALA A 151 -7.83 -34.33 1.28
N MET A 152 -7.17 -33.26 1.75
CA MET A 152 -7.81 -32.22 2.55
C MET A 152 -8.83 -31.40 1.74
N VAL A 153 -8.49 -31.05 0.48
CA VAL A 153 -9.41 -30.37 -0.45
C VAL A 153 -10.65 -31.23 -0.68
N ALA A 154 -10.48 -32.49 -1.09
CA ALA A 154 -11.60 -33.39 -1.39
C ALA A 154 -12.53 -33.59 -0.19
N ARG A 155 -11.97 -33.67 1.03
CA ARG A 155 -12.76 -33.74 2.26
C ARG A 155 -13.49 -32.43 2.55
N ALA A 156 -12.82 -31.29 2.43
CA ALA A 156 -13.41 -29.97 2.69
C ALA A 156 -14.53 -29.62 1.69
N GLU A 157 -14.39 -30.01 0.43
CA GLU A 157 -15.45 -29.89 -0.60
C GLU A 157 -16.68 -30.74 -0.26
N SER A 158 -16.46 -31.98 0.23
CA SER A 158 -17.56 -32.86 0.64
C SER A 158 -18.33 -32.35 1.88
N GLU A 159 -17.69 -31.52 2.69
CA GLU A 159 -18.23 -30.94 3.93
C GLU A 159 -18.67 -29.47 3.76
N GLN A 160 -18.55 -28.89 2.56
CA GLN A 160 -18.71 -27.45 2.29
C GLN A 160 -20.08 -26.89 2.70
N ALA A 161 -21.12 -27.73 2.74
CA ALA A 161 -22.46 -27.36 3.18
C ALA A 161 -22.53 -26.98 4.68
N CYS A 162 -21.53 -27.36 5.47
CA CYS A 162 -21.38 -26.96 6.87
C CYS A 162 -20.44 -25.75 7.01
N LYS A 163 -20.72 -24.86 7.97
CA LYS A 163 -19.92 -23.66 8.27
C LYS A 163 -18.44 -24.00 8.51
N ASP A 164 -18.17 -25.13 9.16
CA ASP A 164 -16.81 -25.57 9.48
C ASP A 164 -16.10 -26.11 8.22
N GLY A 165 -16.81 -26.77 7.31
CA GLY A 165 -16.29 -27.21 6.02
C GLY A 165 -15.94 -26.05 5.09
N ALA A 166 -16.80 -25.04 4.99
CA ALA A 166 -16.53 -23.82 4.22
C ALA A 166 -15.37 -22.97 4.77
N ARG A 167 -15.05 -23.11 6.07
CA ARG A 167 -13.86 -22.50 6.69
C ARG A 167 -12.60 -23.30 6.34
N ARG A 168 -12.63 -24.62 6.51
CA ARG A 168 -11.53 -25.53 6.15
C ARG A 168 -11.15 -25.41 4.68
N LEU A 169 -12.13 -25.33 3.79
CA LEU A 169 -11.91 -25.19 2.35
C LEU A 169 -11.13 -23.90 2.04
N ARG A 170 -11.52 -22.77 2.64
CA ARG A 170 -10.81 -21.48 2.47
C ARG A 170 -9.37 -21.51 2.97
N ILE A 171 -9.11 -22.19 4.10
CA ILE A 171 -7.75 -22.33 4.64
C ILE A 171 -6.87 -23.13 3.66
N VAL A 172 -7.40 -24.23 3.10
CA VAL A 172 -6.66 -25.09 2.18
C VAL A 172 -6.47 -24.42 0.80
N GLU A 173 -7.47 -23.70 0.29
CA GLU A 173 -7.37 -22.93 -0.96
C GLU A 173 -6.32 -21.82 -0.86
N ASP A 174 -6.31 -21.05 0.24
CA ASP A 174 -5.30 -19.99 0.45
C ASP A 174 -3.89 -20.58 0.60
N ALA A 175 -3.75 -21.71 1.30
CA ALA A 175 -2.47 -22.43 1.40
C ALA A 175 -1.96 -22.93 0.04
N TYR A 176 -2.87 -23.37 -0.85
CA TYR A 176 -2.53 -23.85 -2.19
C TYR A 176 -1.99 -22.73 -3.09
N VAL A 177 -2.60 -21.54 -3.03
CA VAL A 177 -2.14 -20.35 -3.75
C VAL A 177 -0.71 -19.99 -3.32
N ARG A 178 -0.45 -19.99 -2.01
CA ARG A 178 0.89 -19.69 -1.46
C ARG A 178 1.94 -20.74 -1.86
N LEU A 179 1.56 -22.02 -1.93
CA LEU A 179 2.45 -23.09 -2.35
C LEU A 179 2.84 -23.03 -3.82
N MET A 180 1.93 -22.60 -4.69
CA MET A 180 2.24 -22.41 -6.11
C MET A 180 3.25 -21.29 -6.33
N ALA A 181 3.15 -20.20 -5.58
CA ALA A 181 4.14 -19.12 -5.61
C ALA A 181 5.54 -19.61 -5.18
N ILE A 182 5.64 -20.35 -4.07
CA ILE A 182 6.91 -20.89 -3.57
C ILE A 182 7.54 -21.88 -4.57
N ARG A 183 6.74 -22.74 -5.21
CA ARG A 183 7.23 -23.70 -6.20
C ARG A 183 7.71 -23.05 -7.49
N ALA A 184 7.02 -22.02 -7.96
CA ALA A 184 7.42 -21.27 -9.16
C ALA A 184 8.81 -20.63 -8.98
N VAL A 185 9.05 -20.03 -7.81
CA VAL A 185 10.36 -19.44 -7.46
C VAL A 185 11.45 -20.51 -7.37
N ARG A 186 11.17 -21.64 -6.71
CA ARG A 186 12.14 -22.74 -6.58
C ARG A 186 12.49 -23.36 -7.95
N GLN A 187 11.50 -23.52 -8.82
CA GLN A 187 11.69 -24.03 -10.17
C GLN A 187 12.52 -23.06 -11.03
N ALA A 188 12.29 -21.74 -10.91
CA ALA A 188 13.10 -20.74 -11.59
C ALA A 188 14.56 -20.72 -11.10
N LEU A 189 14.80 -20.94 -9.80
CA LEU A 189 16.14 -21.06 -9.23
C LEU A 189 16.83 -22.36 -9.67
N ASP A 190 16.11 -23.48 -9.71
CA ASP A 190 16.62 -24.76 -10.20
C ASP A 190 16.97 -24.69 -11.69
N ASP A 191 16.13 -24.05 -12.51
CA ASP A 191 16.36 -23.83 -13.94
C ASP A 191 17.56 -22.90 -14.18
N ALA A 192 17.70 -21.84 -13.37
CA ALA A 192 18.88 -20.96 -13.40
C ALA A 192 20.16 -21.74 -13.05
N SER A 193 20.11 -22.62 -12.04
CA SER A 193 21.26 -23.44 -11.61
C SER A 193 21.67 -24.48 -12.65
N GLN A 194 20.70 -25.08 -13.36
CA GLN A 194 20.95 -26.10 -14.37
C GLN A 194 21.49 -25.49 -15.68
N SER A 195 21.14 -24.24 -15.99
CA SER A 195 21.63 -23.51 -17.17
C SER A 195 23.14 -23.22 -17.11
N ALA A 196 23.74 -23.16 -15.92
CA ALA A 196 25.16 -22.87 -15.73
C ALA A 196 26.08 -24.04 -16.15
N ASN A 197 25.57 -25.27 -16.23
CA ASN A 197 26.43 -26.47 -16.26
C ASN A 197 26.42 -27.28 -17.58
N LYS A 198 25.73 -26.86 -18.65
CA LYS A 198 25.75 -27.60 -19.93
C LYS A 198 25.98 -26.72 -21.16
N ARG A 199 27.25 -26.52 -21.47
CA ARG A 199 27.75 -26.12 -22.79
C ARG A 199 27.51 -27.27 -23.80
N ARG A 200 26.45 -27.15 -24.61
CA ARG A 200 26.36 -27.47 -26.06
C ARG A 200 24.90 -27.56 -26.51
N LEU A 201 24.49 -26.58 -27.32
CA LEU A 201 23.25 -26.58 -28.12
C LEU A 201 23.35 -27.58 -29.27
N PRO A 202 22.29 -28.37 -29.54
CA PRO A 202 21.74 -28.31 -30.91
C PRO A 202 20.20 -28.49 -31.03
N VAL A 203 19.62 -27.76 -31.98
CA VAL A 203 18.36 -27.98 -32.73
C VAL A 203 17.01 -27.96 -31.97
N SER A 204 16.94 -28.20 -30.66
CA SER A 204 15.69 -28.06 -29.87
C SER A 204 15.19 -26.61 -29.74
N ILE A 205 16.03 -25.63 -30.07
CA ILE A 205 15.73 -24.19 -29.95
C ILE A 205 14.68 -23.71 -30.95
N LEU A 206 14.53 -24.32 -32.12
CA LEU A 206 13.48 -23.90 -33.06
C LEU A 206 12.08 -24.35 -32.62
N ALA A 207 11.99 -25.52 -31.97
CA ALA A 207 10.73 -25.97 -31.35
C ALA A 207 10.43 -25.20 -30.05
N ALA A 208 11.46 -24.85 -29.28
CA ALA A 208 11.34 -23.97 -28.12
C ALA A 208 10.97 -22.53 -28.55
N ILE A 209 11.49 -21.99 -29.65
CA ILE A 209 11.12 -20.65 -30.16
C ILE A 209 9.68 -20.64 -30.68
N ALA A 210 9.21 -21.72 -31.32
CA ALA A 210 7.81 -21.82 -31.75
C ALA A 210 6.84 -21.97 -30.56
N MET A 211 7.21 -22.75 -29.53
CA MET A 211 6.47 -22.82 -28.26
C MET A 211 6.65 -21.55 -27.40
N LEU A 212 7.73 -20.79 -27.59
CA LEU A 212 7.91 -19.47 -27.01
C LEU A 212 7.15 -18.42 -27.81
N PHE A 213 6.79 -18.61 -29.07
CA PHE A 213 5.93 -17.66 -29.80
C PHE A 213 4.45 -17.88 -29.44
N VAL A 214 4.01 -19.15 -29.41
CA VAL A 214 2.67 -19.51 -28.92
C VAL A 214 2.57 -19.27 -27.41
N GLY A 215 3.62 -19.60 -26.67
CA GLY A 215 3.79 -19.33 -25.26
C GLY A 215 3.89 -17.85 -24.95
N TYR A 216 4.60 -17.03 -25.71
CA TYR A 216 4.65 -15.56 -25.53
C TYR A 216 3.30 -14.90 -25.83
N HIS A 217 2.54 -15.40 -26.81
CA HIS A 217 1.18 -14.93 -27.03
C HIS A 217 0.16 -15.42 -25.99
N ILE A 218 0.47 -16.49 -25.24
CA ILE A 218 -0.32 -16.97 -24.09
C ILE A 218 0.19 -16.37 -22.75
N TYR A 219 1.48 -16.06 -22.63
CA TYR A 219 2.16 -15.52 -21.44
C TYR A 219 2.01 -14.00 -21.36
N ALA A 220 1.93 -13.31 -22.50
CA ALA A 220 1.40 -11.95 -22.58
C ALA A 220 -0.09 -11.86 -22.16
N TRP A 221 -0.73 -13.01 -21.88
CA TRP A 221 -2.10 -13.11 -21.36
C TRP A 221 -2.15 -13.52 -19.87
N MET A 222 -1.03 -13.86 -19.21
CA MET A 222 -1.01 -14.38 -17.83
C MET A 222 -0.10 -13.64 -16.84
N ASP A 223 0.43 -12.46 -17.18
CA ASP A 223 0.81 -11.41 -16.21
C ASP A 223 -0.34 -10.40 -16.06
N ALA A 224 -1.58 -10.89 -15.92
CA ALA A 224 -2.72 -10.01 -15.86
C ALA A 224 -2.81 -9.35 -14.48
N ASP A 225 -2.15 -8.20 -14.32
CA ASP A 225 -2.62 -7.15 -13.41
C ASP A 225 -4.14 -7.11 -13.57
N PRO A 226 -4.92 -7.34 -12.51
CA PRO A 226 -6.30 -7.77 -12.65
C PRO A 226 -7.08 -6.77 -13.49
N ALA A 227 -7.93 -7.29 -14.38
CA ALA A 227 -8.76 -6.46 -15.24
C ALA A 227 -9.75 -5.67 -14.39
N CYS A 228 -10.17 -4.50 -14.86
CA CYS A 228 -11.10 -3.65 -14.12
C CYS A 228 -12.38 -4.41 -13.70
N ASN A 229 -12.86 -5.35 -14.52
CA ASN A 229 -14.10 -6.09 -14.26
C ASN A 229 -13.90 -7.46 -13.58
N ASP A 230 -12.67 -7.80 -13.16
CA ASP A 230 -12.37 -9.08 -12.53
C ASP A 230 -13.18 -9.27 -11.23
N SER A 231 -13.55 -10.52 -10.95
CA SER A 231 -14.43 -10.81 -9.81
C SER A 231 -13.82 -10.42 -8.46
N SER A 232 -12.50 -10.53 -8.31
CA SER A 232 -11.74 -10.07 -7.14
C SER A 232 -11.79 -8.56 -7.00
N VAL A 233 -11.52 -7.83 -8.10
CA VAL A 233 -11.59 -6.35 -8.15
C VAL A 233 -12.98 -5.87 -7.80
N ARG A 234 -14.02 -6.46 -8.40
CA ARG A 234 -15.43 -6.10 -8.13
C ARG A 234 -15.79 -6.29 -6.67
N LYS A 235 -15.35 -7.39 -6.04
CA LYS A 235 -15.59 -7.64 -4.60
C LYS A 235 -14.88 -6.60 -3.75
N SER A 236 -13.62 -6.29 -4.05
CA SER A 236 -12.83 -5.28 -3.31
C SER A 236 -13.41 -3.87 -3.45
N VAL A 237 -13.76 -3.43 -4.66
CA VAL A 237 -14.40 -2.12 -4.88
C VAL A 237 -15.76 -2.07 -4.20
N HIS A 238 -16.58 -3.12 -4.31
CA HIS A 238 -17.86 -3.18 -3.61
C HIS A 238 -17.68 -3.09 -2.09
N GLY A 239 -16.71 -3.79 -1.52
CA GLY A 239 -16.37 -3.71 -0.09
C GLY A 239 -15.95 -2.30 0.34
N MET A 240 -15.08 -1.66 -0.45
CA MET A 240 -14.63 -0.29 -0.24
C MET A 240 -15.81 0.69 -0.27
N VAL A 241 -16.62 0.68 -1.33
CA VAL A 241 -17.77 1.58 -1.47
C VAL A 241 -18.83 1.32 -0.40
N SER A 242 -19.14 0.06 -0.10
CA SER A 242 -20.10 -0.30 0.96
C SER A 242 -19.66 0.21 2.33
N SER A 243 -18.35 0.20 2.60
CA SER A 243 -17.79 0.76 3.83
C SER A 243 -18.03 2.27 3.92
N VAL A 244 -17.83 3.00 2.83
CA VAL A 244 -18.05 4.46 2.75
C VAL A 244 -19.54 4.78 2.87
N VAL A 245 -20.41 4.11 2.12
CA VAL A 245 -21.87 4.32 2.16
C VAL A 245 -22.42 4.04 3.55
N ARG A 246 -22.00 2.95 4.22
CA ARG A 246 -22.45 2.64 5.58
C ARG A 246 -22.00 3.67 6.62
N LYS A 247 -20.84 4.32 6.40
CA LYS A 247 -20.39 5.42 7.27
C LYS A 247 -21.22 6.69 7.04
N ALA A 248 -21.57 6.99 5.79
CA ALA A 248 -22.35 8.17 5.41
C ALA A 248 -23.85 8.02 5.73
N ASP A 249 -24.40 6.81 5.60
CA ASP A 249 -25.78 6.45 5.93
C ASP A 249 -25.82 5.24 6.87
N PRO A 250 -25.62 5.47 8.19
CA PRO A 250 -25.70 4.41 9.19
C PRO A 250 -27.10 3.79 9.29
N GLY A 251 -28.13 4.49 8.81
CA GLY A 251 -29.54 4.06 8.83
C GLY A 251 -29.90 3.07 7.74
N GLY A 252 -29.05 2.89 6.72
CA GLY A 252 -29.24 1.93 5.64
C GLY A 252 -30.42 2.24 4.71
N LEU A 253 -30.81 3.51 4.62
CA LEU A 253 -31.88 4.01 3.76
C LEU A 253 -31.46 4.06 2.28
N ALA A 254 -30.15 4.18 2.01
CA ALA A 254 -29.56 4.34 0.69
C ALA A 254 -29.54 3.06 -0.17
N GLY A 255 -29.87 1.89 0.41
CA GLY A 255 -29.73 0.60 -0.25
C GLY A 255 -28.28 0.16 -0.44
N ALA A 256 -28.08 -1.01 -1.07
CA ALA A 256 -26.74 -1.52 -1.35
C ALA A 256 -26.16 -0.84 -2.60
N PRO A 257 -24.92 -0.31 -2.55
CA PRO A 257 -24.30 0.33 -3.70
C PRO A 257 -24.09 -0.66 -4.84
N ARG A 258 -24.30 -0.22 -6.09
CA ARG A 258 -24.06 -1.06 -7.27
C ARG A 258 -23.09 -0.40 -8.23
N LEU A 259 -22.13 -1.18 -8.72
CA LEU A 259 -21.24 -0.79 -9.80
C LEU A 259 -21.75 -1.34 -11.11
N SER A 260 -21.86 -0.47 -12.11
CA SER A 260 -22.22 -0.82 -13.49
C SER A 260 -21.24 -0.20 -14.47
N GLU A 261 -21.29 -0.63 -15.73
CA GLU A 261 -20.46 -0.09 -16.81
C GLU A 261 -18.95 -0.03 -16.54
N ILE A 262 -18.42 -1.05 -15.87
CA ILE A 262 -17.00 -1.11 -15.53
C ILE A 262 -16.16 -1.23 -16.82
N ARG A 263 -15.28 -0.25 -17.05
CA ARG A 263 -14.40 -0.18 -18.22
C ARG A 263 -13.00 0.27 -17.83
N GLU A 264 -12.02 -0.23 -18.56
CA GLU A 264 -10.66 0.26 -18.50
C GLU A 264 -10.53 1.59 -19.23
N VAL A 265 -9.91 2.56 -18.58
CA VAL A 265 -9.55 3.86 -19.15
C VAL A 265 -8.20 3.76 -19.85
N GLY A 266 -7.26 3.04 -19.23
CA GLY A 266 -5.97 2.69 -19.81
C GLY A 266 -5.08 1.93 -18.84
N TYR A 267 -4.01 1.35 -19.39
CA TYR A 267 -3.06 0.51 -18.66
C TYR A 267 -1.62 0.99 -18.91
N ALA A 268 -0.97 1.45 -17.85
CA ALA A 268 0.44 1.81 -17.86
C ALA A 268 1.28 0.57 -17.52
N SER A 269 1.57 -0.25 -18.54
CA SER A 269 2.29 -1.51 -18.39
C SER A 269 3.69 -1.34 -17.80
N ALA A 270 4.37 -0.22 -18.06
CA ALA A 270 5.67 0.06 -17.47
C ALA A 270 5.61 0.25 -15.94
N ARG A 271 4.41 0.53 -15.40
CA ARG A 271 4.16 0.77 -13.97
C ARG A 271 3.26 -0.27 -13.32
N HIS A 272 2.76 -1.25 -14.07
CA HIS A 272 1.75 -2.20 -13.61
C HIS A 272 0.51 -1.53 -12.99
N GLN A 273 0.09 -0.39 -13.57
CA GLN A 273 -1.06 0.38 -13.06
C GLN A 273 -2.19 0.43 -14.08
N ARG A 274 -3.42 0.20 -13.60
CA ARG A 274 -4.63 0.23 -14.43
C ARG A 274 -5.62 1.26 -13.91
N GLY A 275 -6.04 2.16 -14.78
CA GLY A 275 -7.09 3.14 -14.51
C GLY A 275 -8.44 2.59 -14.94
N CYS A 276 -9.41 2.60 -14.03
CA CYS A 276 -10.74 2.05 -14.27
C CYS A 276 -11.82 3.12 -14.05
N SER A 277 -12.91 3.00 -14.81
CA SER A 277 -14.11 3.81 -14.70
C SER A 277 -15.34 2.91 -14.57
N ALA A 278 -16.34 3.38 -13.84
CA ALA A 278 -17.60 2.71 -13.62
C ALA A 278 -18.68 3.75 -13.29
N ASN A 279 -19.93 3.33 -13.35
CA ASN A 279 -21.05 4.07 -12.78
C ASN A 279 -21.39 3.46 -11.42
N LEU A 280 -21.45 4.31 -10.40
CA LEU A 280 -21.81 3.93 -9.05
C LEU A 280 -23.25 4.37 -8.76
N GLU A 281 -24.13 3.40 -8.54
CA GLU A 281 -25.52 3.62 -8.16
C GLU A 281 -25.63 3.60 -6.62
N VAL A 282 -26.02 4.73 -6.03
CA VAL A 282 -26.25 4.91 -4.58
C VAL A 282 -27.48 5.79 -4.41
N MET A 283 -28.39 5.44 -3.50
CA MET A 283 -29.63 6.20 -3.28
C MET A 283 -30.52 6.37 -4.54
N GLY A 284 -30.38 5.48 -5.53
CA GLY A 284 -31.10 5.54 -6.81
C GLY A 284 -30.52 6.57 -7.80
N GLU A 285 -29.40 7.21 -7.46
CA GLU A 285 -28.65 8.10 -8.34
C GLU A 285 -27.42 7.37 -8.88
N SER A 286 -27.12 7.56 -10.16
CA SER A 286 -25.95 6.99 -10.83
C SER A 286 -24.89 8.06 -11.01
N ILE A 287 -23.82 7.99 -10.22
CA ILE A 287 -22.70 8.93 -10.26
C ILE A 287 -21.46 8.31 -10.93
N PRO A 288 -20.66 9.08 -11.70
CA PRO A 288 -19.39 8.59 -12.24
C PRO A 288 -18.42 8.23 -11.12
N PHE A 289 -17.78 7.07 -11.23
CA PHE A 289 -16.82 6.57 -10.25
C PHE A 289 -15.57 6.03 -10.95
N SER A 290 -14.40 6.29 -10.38
CA SER A 290 -13.14 5.78 -10.89
C SER A 290 -12.28 5.20 -9.79
N TYR A 291 -11.40 4.28 -10.17
CA TYR A 291 -10.47 3.63 -9.26
C TYR A 291 -9.21 3.22 -10.01
N VAL A 292 -8.12 3.07 -9.26
CA VAL A 292 -6.82 2.63 -9.78
C VAL A 292 -6.44 1.32 -9.13
N ILE A 293 -5.94 0.41 -9.94
CA ILE A 293 -5.33 -0.86 -9.53
C ILE A 293 -3.82 -0.67 -9.63
N ALA A 294 -3.11 -0.97 -8.54
CA ALA A 294 -1.65 -0.86 -8.49
C ALA A 294 -1.06 -1.99 -7.63
N PRO A 295 0.16 -2.45 -7.92
CA PRO A 295 0.85 -3.43 -7.08
C PRO A 295 1.09 -2.86 -5.68
N VAL A 296 1.10 -3.73 -4.66
CA VAL A 296 1.51 -3.33 -3.31
C VAL A 296 3.04 -3.40 -3.23
N PRO A 297 3.74 -2.31 -2.87
CA PRO A 297 5.18 -2.32 -2.74
C PRO A 297 5.66 -3.35 -1.71
N GLY A 298 6.57 -4.23 -2.10
CA GLY A 298 7.15 -5.24 -1.21
C GLY A 298 6.31 -6.52 -1.05
N GLU A 299 5.17 -6.62 -1.73
CA GLU A 299 4.34 -7.83 -1.77
C GLU A 299 4.15 -8.31 -3.22
N ASP A 300 4.87 -9.37 -3.59
CA ASP A 300 4.82 -9.89 -4.97
C ASP A 300 3.43 -10.47 -5.29
N GLY A 301 2.79 -9.95 -6.33
CA GLY A 301 1.51 -10.43 -6.85
C GLY A 301 0.28 -9.96 -6.08
N SER A 302 0.42 -9.09 -5.07
CA SER A 302 -0.72 -8.45 -4.42
C SER A 302 -1.00 -7.07 -5.02
N PHE A 303 -2.28 -6.69 -5.04
CA PHE A 303 -2.76 -5.45 -5.65
C PHE A 303 -3.60 -4.66 -4.67
N SER A 304 -3.37 -3.35 -4.65
CA SER A 304 -4.22 -2.38 -3.98
C SER A 304 -5.22 -1.80 -4.97
N ILE A 305 -6.41 -1.49 -4.47
CA ILE A 305 -7.45 -0.79 -5.21
C ILE A 305 -7.82 0.45 -4.43
N GLY A 306 -7.61 1.61 -5.05
CA GLY A 306 -7.95 2.90 -4.44
C GLY A 306 -8.93 3.67 -5.30
N GLY A 307 -10.00 4.20 -4.70
CA GLY A 307 -10.92 5.13 -5.35
C GLY A 307 -10.20 6.42 -5.77
N ALA A 308 -10.51 6.92 -6.96
CA ALA A 308 -9.84 8.07 -7.54
C ALA A 308 -10.85 8.98 -8.27
N GLN A 309 -10.51 10.26 -8.38
CA GLN A 309 -11.33 11.21 -9.11
C GLN A 309 -11.39 10.87 -10.62
N PRO A 310 -12.58 10.82 -11.24
CA PRO A 310 -12.72 10.44 -12.65
C PRO A 310 -11.91 11.33 -13.61
N ALA A 311 -11.82 12.63 -13.32
CA ALA A 311 -11.04 13.57 -14.12
C ALA A 311 -9.54 13.23 -14.11
N LEU A 312 -8.98 12.86 -12.95
CA LEU A 312 -7.59 12.48 -12.80
C LEU A 312 -7.28 11.14 -13.49
N VAL A 313 -8.16 10.14 -13.32
CA VAL A 313 -7.97 8.84 -13.99
C VAL A 313 -8.01 9.02 -15.51
N LYS A 314 -8.95 9.82 -16.02
CA LYS A 314 -9.01 10.16 -17.45
C LYS A 314 -7.76 10.90 -17.92
N ALA A 315 -7.28 11.88 -17.18
CA ALA A 315 -6.09 12.65 -17.54
C ALA A 315 -4.82 11.78 -17.55
N ARG A 316 -4.66 10.90 -16.56
CA ARG A 316 -3.48 10.03 -16.37
C ARG A 316 -3.47 8.82 -17.29
N PHE A 317 -4.58 8.08 -17.34
CA PHE A 317 -4.66 6.80 -18.05
C PHE A 317 -5.31 6.91 -19.43
N GLY A 318 -6.02 8.01 -19.74
CA GLY A 318 -6.60 8.23 -21.06
C GLY A 318 -5.57 8.53 -22.16
N SER A 319 -4.30 8.71 -21.78
CA SER A 319 -3.17 8.89 -22.69
C SER A 319 -2.00 8.06 -22.19
N ILE A 320 -1.82 6.86 -22.74
CA ILE A 320 -0.67 5.98 -22.49
C ILE A 320 0.33 6.16 -23.64
N GLY A 321 1.59 6.41 -23.31
CA GLY A 321 2.69 6.52 -24.27
C GLY A 321 3.06 5.17 -24.89
N GLU A 322 3.78 5.23 -26.01
CA GLU A 322 4.26 4.02 -26.72
C GLU A 322 5.22 3.17 -25.87
N ASP A 323 5.84 3.75 -24.86
CA ASP A 323 6.68 3.08 -23.87
C ASP A 323 5.87 2.33 -22.80
N GLY A 324 4.54 2.36 -22.88
CA GLY A 324 3.66 1.76 -21.88
C GLY A 324 3.60 2.55 -20.57
N ASP A 325 4.07 3.80 -20.59
CA ASP A 325 4.03 4.71 -19.45
C ASP A 325 2.98 5.83 -19.67
N PHE A 326 2.73 6.69 -18.68
CA PHE A 326 1.81 7.82 -18.84
C PHE A 326 2.28 8.79 -19.92
N GLY A 327 1.39 9.18 -20.82
CA GLY A 327 1.68 10.08 -21.94
C GLY A 327 2.01 11.50 -21.48
N ASN A 328 1.42 11.97 -20.39
CA ASN A 328 1.69 13.30 -19.83
C ASN A 328 2.97 13.28 -18.98
N LYS A 329 4.12 13.48 -19.62
CA LYS A 329 5.44 13.36 -18.95
C LYS A 329 5.93 14.61 -18.21
N ALA A 330 5.24 15.75 -18.35
CA ALA A 330 5.67 17.05 -17.82
C ALA A 330 7.07 17.48 -18.28
N GLU A 331 7.47 17.12 -19.50
CA GLU A 331 8.80 17.47 -20.03
C GLU A 331 8.96 18.99 -20.17
N PRO A 332 10.16 19.56 -19.89
CA PRO A 332 11.40 18.86 -19.50
C PRO A 332 11.57 18.68 -17.98
N ILE A 333 10.61 19.12 -17.17
CA ILE A 333 10.68 19.05 -15.71
C ILE A 333 10.62 17.58 -15.25
N GLY A 334 9.73 16.80 -15.86
CA GLY A 334 9.46 15.42 -15.50
C GLY A 334 8.42 15.32 -14.37
N ARG A 335 7.53 14.32 -14.45
CA ARG A 335 6.41 14.15 -13.53
C ARG A 335 6.81 14.19 -12.04
N ALA A 336 7.81 13.39 -11.66
CA ALA A 336 8.26 13.27 -10.28
C ALA A 336 8.79 14.61 -9.72
N ASN A 337 9.52 15.37 -10.54
CA ASN A 337 10.04 16.68 -10.13
C ASN A 337 8.93 17.73 -10.02
N LEU A 338 7.96 17.72 -10.94
CA LEU A 338 6.80 18.61 -10.89
C LEU A 338 5.98 18.35 -9.63
N GLU A 339 5.69 17.07 -9.35
CA GLU A 339 4.95 16.65 -8.16
C GLU A 339 5.70 17.05 -6.88
N ALA A 340 6.99 16.74 -6.79
CA ALA A 340 7.81 17.11 -5.64
C ALA A 340 7.84 18.63 -5.42
N ALA A 341 7.99 19.43 -6.48
CA ALA A 341 8.01 20.89 -6.40
C ALA A 341 6.67 21.46 -5.91
N MET A 342 5.54 20.94 -6.41
CA MET A 342 4.22 21.36 -5.95
C MET A 342 3.96 20.95 -4.51
N ARG A 343 4.25 19.70 -4.13
CA ARG A 343 4.07 19.24 -2.74
C ARG A 343 4.90 20.06 -1.76
N ALA A 344 6.16 20.36 -2.08
CA ALA A 344 7.01 21.22 -1.28
C ALA A 344 6.43 22.64 -1.14
N ALA A 345 5.78 23.17 -2.19
CA ALA A 345 5.12 24.47 -2.14
C ALA A 345 3.97 24.49 -1.12
N PHE A 346 3.09 23.48 -1.14
CA PHE A 346 1.98 23.37 -0.18
C PHE A 346 2.47 23.19 1.26
N GLU A 347 3.51 22.38 1.47
CA GLU A 347 4.13 22.23 2.80
C GLU A 347 4.70 23.56 3.31
N SER A 348 5.38 24.31 2.44
CA SER A 348 5.94 25.63 2.78
C SER A 348 4.86 26.71 3.01
N GLY A 349 3.73 26.65 2.30
CA GLY A 349 2.60 27.56 2.47
C GLY A 349 1.85 27.31 3.78
N ARG A 350 1.63 26.04 4.15
CA ARG A 350 1.03 25.66 5.44
C ARG A 350 1.85 26.13 6.63
N ALA A 351 3.17 26.09 6.52
CA ALA A 351 4.07 26.65 7.54
C ALA A 351 3.93 28.19 7.69
N ARG A 352 3.40 28.91 6.69
CA ARG A 352 3.25 30.38 6.68
C ARG A 352 1.88 30.89 7.15
N VAL A 353 0.80 30.09 7.03
CA VAL A 353 -0.60 30.53 7.28
C VAL A 353 -1.14 30.22 8.69
N ALA A 354 -0.31 29.63 9.58
CA ALA A 354 -0.44 29.50 11.05
C ALA A 354 -0.76 28.08 11.62
N PRO A 355 -0.39 27.80 12.89
CA PRO A 355 -0.61 26.52 13.60
C PRO A 355 -2.09 26.19 13.91
N ALA A 356 -3.03 27.04 13.47
CA ALA A 356 -4.43 27.02 13.89
C ALA A 356 -5.31 26.00 13.14
N PHE A 357 -4.77 25.35 12.11
CA PHE A 357 -5.46 24.32 11.31
C PHE A 357 -4.61 23.07 11.10
N ALA A 358 -3.65 22.80 12.00
CA ALA A 358 -3.00 21.50 12.04
C ALA A 358 -4.07 20.44 12.35
N PRO A 359 -4.25 19.39 11.54
CA PRO A 359 -5.14 18.30 11.91
C PRO A 359 -4.67 17.73 13.24
N ASP A 360 -5.63 17.45 14.13
CA ASP A 360 -5.35 16.85 15.43
C ASP A 360 -4.56 15.54 15.22
N ALA A 361 -3.50 15.30 16.01
CA ALA A 361 -2.59 14.16 15.79
C ALA A 361 -3.32 12.81 15.81
N ALA A 362 -4.43 12.73 16.55
CA ALA A 362 -5.33 11.57 16.59
C ALA A 362 -6.07 11.31 15.26
N MET A 363 -6.32 12.35 14.46
CA MET A 363 -6.97 12.23 13.14
C MET A 363 -5.96 11.83 12.05
N ALA A 364 -4.70 12.26 12.17
CA ALA A 364 -3.61 11.79 11.31
C ALA A 364 -3.28 10.31 11.56
N ALA A 365 -3.19 9.90 12.84
CA ALA A 365 -2.96 8.50 13.25
C ALA A 365 -4.13 7.56 12.88
N ALA A 366 -5.37 8.06 12.89
CA ALA A 366 -6.54 7.28 12.45
C ALA A 366 -6.55 6.97 10.93
N LEU A 367 -5.65 7.58 10.15
CA LEU A 367 -5.60 7.48 8.69
C LEU A 367 -4.40 6.66 8.17
N GLU A 368 -3.54 6.13 9.06
CA GLU A 368 -2.34 5.32 8.73
C GLU A 368 -2.63 3.96 8.06
N GLY A 369 -3.89 3.52 8.02
CA GLY A 369 -4.32 2.33 7.28
C GLY A 369 -4.85 2.60 5.87
N THR A 370 -4.77 3.85 5.41
CA THR A 370 -5.21 4.31 4.09
C THR A 370 -4.08 5.09 3.44
N ASP A 371 -3.96 4.99 2.11
CA ASP A 371 -2.97 5.69 1.29
C ASP A 371 -2.76 7.16 1.74
N LEU A 372 -1.72 7.40 2.56
CA LEU A 372 -1.49 8.63 3.35
C LEU A 372 -1.38 9.90 2.49
N GLN A 373 -1.20 9.76 1.17
CA GLN A 373 -1.21 10.89 0.26
C GLN A 373 -2.64 11.39 0.00
N ARG A 374 -3.63 10.50 -0.06
CA ARG A 374 -5.04 10.80 -0.39
C ARG A 374 -5.83 11.51 0.69
N ILE A 375 -5.26 11.70 1.88
CA ILE A 375 -5.89 12.36 3.05
C ILE A 375 -5.32 13.77 3.32
N ARG A 376 -4.23 14.14 2.64
CA ARG A 376 -3.62 15.47 2.77
C ARG A 376 -4.49 16.52 2.08
N GLU A 377 -4.24 17.80 2.33
CA GLU A 377 -4.94 18.88 1.59
C GLU A 377 -4.82 18.67 0.08
N ILE A 378 -3.71 18.11 -0.40
CA ILE A 378 -3.52 17.72 -1.80
C ILE A 378 -3.43 16.20 -1.87
N ALA A 379 -4.50 15.58 -2.37
CA ALA A 379 -4.65 14.14 -2.47
C ALA A 379 -3.82 13.58 -3.63
N ASP A 380 -3.87 14.23 -4.80
CA ASP A 380 -3.18 13.79 -6.01
C ASP A 380 -2.88 14.98 -6.94
N ILE A 381 -1.87 14.85 -7.79
CA ILE A 381 -1.37 15.87 -8.73
C ILE A 381 -1.12 15.19 -10.08
N GLU A 382 -1.74 15.71 -11.14
CA GLU A 382 -1.59 15.20 -12.51
C GLU A 382 -1.17 16.30 -13.50
N PRO A 383 0.00 16.19 -14.15
CA PRO A 383 0.33 17.08 -15.25
C PRO A 383 -0.57 16.79 -16.45
N LEU A 384 -0.97 17.85 -17.17
CA LEU A 384 -1.88 17.73 -18.32
C LEU A 384 -1.15 17.75 -19.67
N GLY A 385 0.18 17.69 -19.67
CA GLY A 385 1.00 17.66 -20.87
C GLY A 385 2.45 18.08 -20.63
N ALA A 386 3.13 18.46 -21.72
CA ALA A 386 4.46 19.04 -21.66
C ALA A 386 4.42 20.48 -21.11
N CYS A 387 5.50 20.88 -20.44
CA CYS A 387 5.66 22.21 -19.90
C CYS A 387 6.20 23.16 -20.97
N ARG A 388 5.62 24.36 -21.03
CA ARG A 388 5.98 25.41 -21.99
C ARG A 388 7.11 26.27 -21.42
N ALA A 389 8.22 26.37 -22.15
CA ALA A 389 9.31 27.26 -21.77
C ALA A 389 8.84 28.73 -21.77
N LEU A 390 9.15 29.45 -20.70
CA LEU A 390 8.97 30.89 -20.58
C LEU A 390 10.24 31.62 -21.03
N GLN A 391 10.17 32.95 -21.23
CA GLN A 391 11.28 33.72 -21.80
C GLN A 391 12.60 33.45 -21.07
N GLY A 392 13.64 33.10 -21.84
CA GLY A 392 14.97 32.77 -21.32
C GLY A 392 15.21 31.29 -20.99
N GLY A 393 14.19 30.41 -21.09
CA GLY A 393 14.34 28.95 -20.92
C GLY A 393 14.70 28.49 -19.50
N ALA A 394 14.73 29.42 -18.54
CA ALA A 394 15.04 29.18 -17.14
C ALA A 394 13.81 28.81 -16.30
N SER A 395 12.61 29.15 -16.80
CA SER A 395 11.33 28.86 -16.15
C SER A 395 10.37 28.21 -17.14
N TYR A 396 9.46 27.39 -16.64
CA TYR A 396 8.51 26.63 -17.44
C TYR A 396 7.12 26.74 -16.82
N ALA A 397 6.11 26.95 -17.66
CA ALA A 397 4.72 26.90 -17.27
C ALA A 397 4.16 25.50 -17.56
N CYS A 398 3.56 24.85 -16.56
CA CYS A 398 2.93 23.54 -16.71
C CYS A 398 1.46 23.64 -16.32
N ARG A 399 0.59 23.07 -17.15
CA ARG A 399 -0.82 22.83 -16.78
C ARG A 399 -0.90 21.60 -15.91
N VAL A 400 -1.57 21.73 -14.77
CA VAL A 400 -1.67 20.70 -13.75
C VAL A 400 -3.09 20.65 -13.23
N MET A 401 -3.58 19.43 -13.00
CA MET A 401 -4.81 19.12 -12.30
C MET A 401 -4.46 18.61 -10.90
N VAL A 402 -5.15 19.11 -9.90
CA VAL A 402 -4.86 18.85 -8.49
C VAL A 402 -6.15 18.41 -7.82
N GLU A 403 -6.14 17.25 -7.17
CA GLU A 403 -7.21 16.87 -6.25
C GLU A 403 -6.91 17.45 -4.89
N ARG A 404 -7.79 18.33 -4.42
CA ARG A 404 -7.68 19.01 -3.14
C ARG A 404 -8.75 18.51 -2.19
N ASN A 405 -8.36 17.96 -1.05
CA ASN A 405 -9.28 17.68 0.05
C ASN A 405 -9.60 18.99 0.78
N ASP A 406 -10.87 19.41 0.74
CA ASP A 406 -11.34 20.59 1.46
C ASP A 406 -12.21 20.14 2.65
N PRO A 407 -11.80 20.40 3.90
CA PRO A 407 -12.58 20.05 5.08
C PRO A 407 -13.98 20.71 5.12
N VAL A 408 -14.13 21.90 4.52
CA VAL A 408 -15.41 22.62 4.44
C VAL A 408 -16.32 21.95 3.41
N LEU A 409 -15.79 21.51 2.27
CA LEU A 409 -16.57 20.73 1.30
C LEU A 409 -16.89 19.34 1.83
N SER A 410 -15.99 18.74 2.61
CA SER A 410 -16.20 17.45 3.29
C SER A 410 -17.41 17.51 4.23
N MET A 411 -17.62 18.64 4.92
CA MET A 411 -18.81 18.89 5.74
C MET A 411 -20.10 19.02 4.91
N LEU A 412 -19.99 19.35 3.62
CA LEU A 412 -21.08 19.46 2.66
C LEU A 412 -21.27 18.20 1.80
N GLY A 413 -20.57 17.10 2.12
CA GLY A 413 -20.66 15.83 1.41
C GLY A 413 -19.78 15.71 0.16
N GLN A 414 -18.92 16.69 -0.12
CA GLN A 414 -17.95 16.67 -1.22
C GLN A 414 -16.52 16.59 -0.65
N PRO A 415 -15.92 15.40 -0.52
CA PRO A 415 -14.66 15.24 0.21
C PRO A 415 -13.45 15.89 -0.48
N SER A 416 -13.49 16.07 -1.80
CA SER A 416 -12.42 16.71 -2.57
C SER A 416 -12.95 17.52 -3.77
N GLU A 417 -12.20 18.54 -4.16
CA GLU A 417 -12.42 19.35 -5.37
C GLU A 417 -11.26 19.15 -6.37
N ILE A 418 -11.58 19.23 -7.67
CA ILE A 418 -10.57 19.23 -8.73
C ILE A 418 -10.23 20.68 -9.07
N VAL A 419 -8.94 21.01 -8.96
CA VAL A 419 -8.40 22.32 -9.29
C VAL A 419 -7.48 22.19 -10.50
N GLU A 420 -7.81 22.87 -11.58
CA GLU A 420 -6.94 22.95 -12.75
C GLU A 420 -6.28 24.33 -12.85
N GLY A 421 -4.96 24.37 -13.03
CA GLY A 421 -4.22 25.61 -13.15
C GLY A 421 -2.94 25.48 -13.99
N GLU A 422 -2.45 26.62 -14.50
CA GLU A 422 -1.10 26.72 -15.06
C GLU A 422 -0.18 27.31 -13.99
N PHE A 423 0.86 26.56 -13.62
CA PHE A 423 1.82 26.96 -12.59
C PHE A 423 3.22 27.11 -13.19
N THR A 424 3.95 28.10 -12.70
CA THR A 424 5.33 28.34 -13.13
C THR A 424 6.31 27.61 -12.23
N PHE A 425 7.29 26.97 -12.86
CA PHE A 425 8.37 26.23 -12.23
C PHE A 425 9.71 26.80 -12.67
N GLU A 426 10.64 26.87 -11.74
CA GLU A 426 12.00 27.36 -11.95
C GLU A 426 12.99 26.42 -11.25
N ARG A 427 14.25 26.49 -11.65
CA ARG A 427 15.30 25.80 -10.89
C ARG A 427 15.58 26.55 -9.60
N SER A 428 15.82 25.81 -8.53
CA SER A 428 16.36 26.31 -7.27
C SER A 428 17.66 27.09 -7.48
N ARG A 429 18.05 27.91 -6.49
CA ARG A 429 19.29 28.71 -6.58
C ARG A 429 20.56 27.87 -6.72
N ASP A 430 20.56 26.64 -6.22
CA ASP A 430 21.67 25.70 -6.38
C ASP A 430 21.62 24.93 -7.72
N GLY A 431 20.57 25.14 -8.51
CA GLY A 431 20.34 24.56 -9.83
C GLY A 431 20.01 23.06 -9.80
N LYS A 432 19.85 22.46 -8.61
CA LYS A 432 19.71 21.01 -8.45
C LYS A 432 18.28 20.53 -8.39
N THR A 433 17.36 21.34 -7.88
CA THR A 433 15.95 20.96 -7.71
C THR A 433 15.03 21.89 -8.49
N TRP A 434 13.81 21.42 -8.74
CA TRP A 434 12.73 22.23 -9.26
C TRP A 434 11.92 22.80 -8.09
N GLN A 435 11.49 24.05 -8.23
CA GLN A 435 10.60 24.72 -7.30
C GLN A 435 9.51 25.46 -8.08
N VAL A 436 8.37 25.70 -7.46
CA VAL A 436 7.37 26.62 -8.01
C VAL A 436 7.89 28.06 -7.90
N ALA A 437 7.41 28.93 -8.78
CA ALA A 437 7.71 30.36 -8.73
C ALA A 437 7.10 31.03 -7.49
N ALA A 438 7.62 32.21 -7.15
CA ALA A 438 7.22 32.94 -5.93
C ALA A 438 5.74 33.37 -5.91
N ASP A 439 5.08 33.42 -7.06
CA ASP A 439 3.65 33.78 -7.20
C ASP A 439 2.69 32.59 -7.07
N PHE A 440 3.21 31.40 -6.75
CA PHE A 440 2.44 30.16 -6.65
C PHE A 440 1.16 30.28 -5.80
N ASP A 441 1.26 30.87 -4.60
CA ASP A 441 0.11 30.98 -3.69
C ASP A 441 -1.05 31.77 -4.33
N ASN A 442 -0.73 32.84 -5.05
CA ASN A 442 -1.73 33.65 -5.77
C ASN A 442 -2.28 32.89 -6.98
N ALA A 443 -1.41 32.25 -7.77
CA ALA A 443 -1.83 31.46 -8.92
C ALA A 443 -2.75 30.30 -8.52
N PHE A 444 -2.45 29.63 -7.40
CA PHE A 444 -3.28 28.55 -6.87
C PHE A 444 -4.62 29.05 -6.35
N ALA A 445 -4.65 30.15 -5.59
CA ALA A 445 -5.90 30.76 -5.14
C ALA A 445 -6.81 31.17 -6.32
N HIS A 446 -6.23 31.71 -7.40
CA HIS A 446 -6.97 31.99 -8.62
C HIS A 446 -7.52 30.73 -9.30
N ALA A 447 -6.74 29.65 -9.35
CA ALA A 447 -7.19 28.38 -9.92
C ALA A 447 -8.36 27.75 -9.13
N VAL A 448 -8.31 27.82 -7.79
CA VAL A 448 -9.41 27.38 -6.92
C VAL A 448 -10.68 28.20 -7.19
N ALA A 449 -10.55 29.54 -7.23
CA ALA A 449 -11.69 30.41 -7.52
C ALA A 449 -12.31 30.14 -8.90
N ALA A 450 -11.48 29.91 -9.92
CA ALA A 450 -11.93 29.57 -11.27
C ALA A 450 -12.65 28.22 -11.31
N SER A 451 -12.13 27.21 -10.60
CA SER A 451 -12.73 25.86 -10.56
C SER A 451 -14.11 25.88 -9.89
N ARG A 452 -14.26 26.68 -8.82
CA ARG A 452 -15.55 26.87 -8.13
C ARG A 452 -16.56 27.65 -8.96
N ALA A 453 -16.11 28.64 -9.74
CA ALA A 453 -16.97 29.36 -10.67
C ALA A 453 -17.49 28.44 -11.79
N ALA A 454 -16.61 27.60 -12.36
CA ALA A 454 -17.01 26.62 -13.37
C ALA A 454 -18.02 25.59 -12.82
N ALA A 455 -17.81 25.10 -11.60
CA ALA A 455 -18.75 24.18 -10.96
C ALA A 455 -20.13 24.80 -10.71
N ALA A 456 -20.20 26.11 -10.41
CA ALA A 456 -21.46 26.82 -10.23
C ALA A 456 -22.21 27.05 -11.55
N ASP A 457 -21.49 27.25 -12.66
CA ASP A 457 -22.08 27.39 -13.99
C ASP A 457 -22.63 26.04 -14.51
N ASP A 458 -21.93 24.92 -14.25
CA ASP A 458 -22.39 23.58 -14.61
C ASP A 458 -23.70 23.21 -13.89
N ASP A 459 -23.83 23.55 -12.60
CA ASP A 459 -25.05 23.31 -11.80
C ASP A 459 -26.23 24.16 -12.29
N HIS A 460 -25.96 25.39 -12.76
CA HIS A 460 -26.98 26.25 -13.37
C HIS A 460 -27.46 25.72 -14.73
N SER A 461 -26.56 25.13 -15.52
CA SER A 461 -26.90 24.53 -16.82
C SER A 461 -27.72 23.23 -16.69
N ALA A 462 -27.48 22.43 -15.65
CA ALA A 462 -28.28 21.23 -15.37
C ALA A 462 -29.70 21.56 -14.85
N ALA A 463 -29.85 22.69 -14.16
CA ALA A 463 -31.15 23.15 -13.66
C ALA A 463 -32.07 23.74 -14.76
N ASP A 464 -31.51 24.28 -15.84
CA ASP A 464 -32.27 24.85 -16.98
C ASP A 464 -32.72 23.79 -18.01
N GLU A 465 -32.23 22.56 -17.92
CA GLU A 465 -32.66 21.41 -18.75
C GLU A 465 -33.68 20.49 -18.05
N SER A 466 -34.13 20.83 -16.83
CA SER A 466 -35.09 20.06 -16.02
C SER A 466 -36.55 20.47 -16.20
#